data_AF-A0A3R7U0A4-F1
#
_entry.id   AF-A0A3R7U0A4-F1
#
_cell.length_a   1.000
_cell.length_b   1.000
_cell.length_c   1.000
_cell.angle_alpha   90.00
_cell.angle_beta   90.00
_cell.angle_gamma   90.00
#
_symmetry.space_group_name_H-M   'P 1'
#
loop_
_entity.id
_entity.type
_entity.pdbx_description
1 polymer ?
#
loop_
_entity_poly.entity_id
_entity_poly.type
_entity_poly.pdbx_seq_one_letter_code
_entity_poly.pdbx_strand_id
1 'polypeptide(L)'
;MICLSKLVDGKVLTKVSRLLTVLVTSAVTSTSAEPVKLPGIEVDPVGRCVTVDSTICLREGLLELVACAKGGKVHESLLLIEARPLHVHAALLLLGLEPGNPALMERVEGEEERWRHLPPSGDLVEVFLAWKSKDEELIEKPVSEFIVRVSDRVEGDAAVEERLSTHAFLFAGSRLVDKGSGPRVYLGDRSGNLISLATFGDELLCLQGVHSRENQALLWEINTKALPAPGTKVTVRLRPAKSRGAAFKQPERKKK
;
A
#
# COMPACT_ATOMS: atom_id res chain seq x y z
N MET A 1 67.69 -52.01 -3.61
CA MET A 1 67.86 -52.79 -2.36
C MET A 1 66.55 -53.49 -2.08
N ILE A 2 66.63 -54.80 -1.92
CA ILE A 2 65.56 -55.78 -1.71
C ILE A 2 65.03 -55.65 -0.27
N CYS A 3 63.72 -55.71 -0.03
CA CYS A 3 63.14 -56.82 0.75
C CYS A 3 61.60 -56.84 0.71
N LEU A 4 61.11 -58.05 0.47
CA LEU A 4 59.74 -58.50 0.37
C LEU A 4 59.51 -59.42 1.58
N SER A 5 58.41 -59.29 2.33
CA SER A 5 57.81 -60.45 3.03
C SER A 5 56.39 -60.17 3.53
N LYS A 6 55.52 -61.13 3.22
CA LYS A 6 54.07 -61.23 3.42
C LYS A 6 53.66 -61.54 4.87
N LEU A 7 52.41 -61.25 5.23
CA LEU A 7 51.49 -62.11 6.03
C LEU A 7 50.05 -61.50 5.93
N VAL A 8 49.12 -62.05 5.14
CA VAL A 8 48.11 -63.11 5.42
C VAL A 8 46.88 -62.64 6.22
N ASP A 9 45.75 -62.63 5.48
CA ASP A 9 44.33 -62.92 5.78
C ASP A 9 43.59 -62.37 7.02
N GLY A 10 42.37 -61.88 6.73
CA GLY A 10 41.29 -61.81 7.72
C GLY A 10 40.26 -60.71 7.44
N LYS A 11 39.27 -61.01 6.59
CA LYS A 11 38.12 -60.14 6.26
C LYS A 11 37.41 -59.62 7.52
N VAL A 12 37.36 -58.30 7.68
CA VAL A 12 36.58 -57.61 8.72
C VAL A 12 35.25 -57.11 8.14
N LEU A 13 34.19 -57.46 8.87
CA LEU A 13 32.81 -56.97 8.82
C LEU A 13 32.62 -55.50 8.39
N THR A 14 31.59 -55.24 7.58
CA THR A 14 30.72 -54.05 7.70
C THR A 14 29.44 -54.30 6.89
N LYS A 15 28.39 -54.85 7.50
CA LYS A 15 27.22 -54.14 8.07
C LYS A 15 26.52 -53.18 7.09
N VAL A 16 25.45 -53.74 6.52
CA VAL A 16 24.19 -53.15 6.02
C VAL A 16 23.97 -51.67 6.32
N SER A 17 23.63 -50.91 5.27
CA SER A 17 22.68 -49.79 5.37
C SER A 17 22.06 -49.54 4.00
N ARG A 18 20.85 -50.06 3.78
CA ARG A 18 19.99 -49.63 2.68
C ARG A 18 19.52 -48.22 3.02
N LEU A 19 19.98 -47.23 2.28
CA LEU A 19 19.48 -45.86 2.36
C LEU A 19 18.05 -45.84 1.81
N LEU A 20 17.06 -45.89 2.71
CA LEU A 20 15.66 -45.66 2.37
C LEU A 20 15.43 -44.15 2.41
N THR A 21 15.49 -43.50 1.26
CA THR A 21 15.09 -42.09 1.13
C THR A 21 13.59 -41.99 1.31
N VAL A 22 13.14 -41.59 2.49
CA VAL A 22 11.74 -41.20 2.72
C VAL A 22 11.55 -39.82 2.13
N LEU A 23 10.96 -39.74 0.93
CA LEU A 23 10.37 -38.49 0.45
C LEU A 23 9.15 -38.19 1.31
N VAL A 24 9.30 -37.27 2.26
CA VAL A 24 8.13 -36.63 2.89
C VAL A 24 7.62 -35.58 1.92
N THR A 25 6.72 -35.99 1.02
CA THR A 25 5.87 -35.03 0.31
C THR A 25 4.85 -34.50 1.30
N SER A 26 5.16 -33.35 1.92
CA SER A 26 4.17 -32.61 2.70
C SER A 26 3.16 -32.05 1.70
N ALA A 27 2.00 -32.70 1.59
CA ALA A 27 0.85 -32.11 0.95
C ALA A 27 0.41 -30.93 1.82
N VAL A 28 0.71 -29.71 1.38
CA VAL A 28 0.08 -28.51 1.94
C VAL A 28 -1.39 -28.58 1.53
N THR A 29 -2.23 -29.11 2.40
CA THR A 29 -3.68 -28.94 2.29
C THR A 29 -3.94 -27.45 2.32
N SER A 30 -4.40 -26.90 1.19
CA SER A 30 -4.90 -25.54 1.11
C SER A 30 -6.16 -25.44 1.96
N THR A 31 -5.99 -25.10 3.24
CA THR A 31 -7.10 -24.64 4.05
C THR A 31 -7.60 -23.38 3.36
N SER A 32 -8.82 -23.44 2.82
CA SER A 32 -9.52 -22.23 2.37
C SER A 32 -9.68 -21.35 3.60
N ALA A 33 -8.78 -20.39 3.79
CA ALA A 33 -8.86 -19.47 4.91
C ALA A 33 -10.14 -18.65 4.77
N GLU A 34 -11.03 -18.72 5.76
CA GLU A 34 -12.25 -17.91 5.77
C GLU A 34 -11.90 -16.42 5.79
N PRO A 35 -12.74 -15.56 5.18
CA PRO A 35 -12.53 -14.11 5.25
C PRO A 35 -12.48 -13.60 6.68
N VAL A 36 -11.46 -12.80 7.01
CA VAL A 36 -11.30 -12.19 8.34
C VAL A 36 -12.00 -10.84 8.35
N LYS A 37 -12.87 -10.62 9.35
CA LYS A 37 -13.61 -9.36 9.51
C LYS A 37 -13.02 -8.50 10.62
N LEU A 38 -12.70 -7.25 10.29
CA LEU A 38 -12.38 -6.19 11.24
C LEU A 38 -13.44 -5.08 11.10
N PRO A 39 -13.61 -4.15 12.07
CA PRO A 39 -14.57 -3.06 11.92
C PRO A 39 -14.36 -2.25 10.63
N GLY A 40 -15.33 -2.31 9.72
CA GLY A 40 -15.30 -1.64 8.40
C GLY A 40 -14.38 -2.29 7.36
N ILE A 41 -13.87 -3.50 7.61
CA ILE A 41 -12.93 -4.19 6.73
C ILE A 41 -13.25 -5.68 6.62
N GLU A 42 -13.18 -6.20 5.40
CA GLU A 42 -13.13 -7.64 5.13
C GLU A 42 -11.81 -7.99 4.43
N VAL A 43 -11.10 -8.98 4.96
CA VAL A 43 -9.86 -9.51 4.39
C VAL A 43 -10.17 -10.86 3.77
N ASP A 44 -9.93 -11.01 2.47
CA ASP A 44 -9.99 -12.26 1.74
C ASP A 44 -8.55 -12.74 1.45
N PRO A 45 -8.01 -13.68 2.24
CA PRO A 45 -6.65 -14.19 2.04
C PRO A 45 -6.51 -14.99 0.74
N VAL A 46 -7.59 -15.65 0.29
CA VAL A 46 -7.57 -16.50 -0.92
C VAL A 46 -7.58 -15.63 -2.17
N GLY A 47 -8.51 -14.67 -2.25
CA GLY A 47 -8.57 -13.68 -3.33
C GLY A 47 -7.54 -12.54 -3.20
N ARG A 48 -6.76 -12.54 -2.12
CA ARG A 48 -5.74 -11.52 -1.77
C ARG A 48 -6.27 -10.09 -1.89
N CYS A 49 -7.39 -9.82 -1.21
CA CYS A 49 -8.08 -8.55 -1.28
C CYS A 49 -8.48 -8.07 0.12
N VAL A 50 -8.22 -6.79 0.42
CA VAL A 50 -8.84 -6.10 1.55
C VAL A 50 -9.93 -5.20 1.01
N THR A 51 -11.16 -5.38 1.47
CA THR A 51 -12.31 -4.52 1.17
C THR A 51 -12.53 -3.59 2.35
N VAL A 52 -12.57 -2.28 2.12
CA VAL A 52 -12.73 -1.25 3.16
C VAL A 52 -13.99 -0.42 2.88
N ASP A 53 -14.89 -0.38 3.85
CA ASP A 53 -16.13 0.40 3.75
C ASP A 53 -15.81 1.91 3.71
N SER A 54 -16.38 2.59 2.72
CA SER A 54 -16.03 3.96 2.39
C SER A 54 -17.24 4.78 1.92
N THR A 55 -17.09 6.11 1.92
CA THR A 55 -18.09 7.05 1.41
C THR A 55 -17.40 8.09 0.53
N ILE A 56 -18.04 8.47 -0.58
CA ILE A 56 -17.57 9.59 -1.41
C ILE A 56 -17.73 10.90 -0.64
N CYS A 57 -16.65 11.65 -0.42
CA CYS A 57 -16.70 12.92 0.32
C CYS A 57 -16.94 14.12 -0.59
N LEU A 58 -16.21 14.15 -1.70
CA LEU A 58 -16.07 15.33 -2.53
C LEU A 58 -16.49 15.03 -3.96
N ARG A 59 -16.96 16.08 -4.62
CA ARG A 59 -17.21 16.08 -6.06
C ARG A 59 -16.26 17.02 -6.80
N GLU A 60 -15.73 18.04 -6.13
CA GLU A 60 -14.82 19.02 -6.72
C GLU A 60 -13.81 19.46 -5.66
N GLY A 61 -12.70 20.02 -6.12
CA GLY A 61 -11.63 20.52 -5.26
C GLY A 61 -10.29 19.82 -5.48
N LEU A 62 -9.26 20.41 -4.87
CA LEU A 62 -7.90 19.89 -4.86
C LEU A 62 -7.81 18.69 -3.92
N LEU A 63 -7.08 17.66 -4.35
CA LEU A 63 -6.87 16.44 -3.58
C LEU A 63 -5.48 16.42 -2.96
N GLU A 64 -5.46 16.29 -1.64
CA GLU A 64 -4.28 15.86 -0.89
C GLU A 64 -4.27 14.33 -0.69
N LEU A 65 -5.46 13.73 -0.59
CA LEU A 65 -5.63 12.30 -0.34
C LEU A 65 -6.65 11.68 -1.29
N VAL A 66 -6.44 10.40 -1.59
CA VAL A 66 -7.47 9.52 -2.13
C VAL A 66 -8.46 9.13 -1.03
N ALA A 67 -7.96 8.82 0.16
CA ALA A 67 -8.82 8.41 1.27
C ALA A 67 -8.28 8.93 2.60
N CYS A 68 -9.19 9.37 3.46
CA CYS A 68 -8.91 9.69 4.85
C CYS A 68 -9.84 8.94 5.80
N ALA A 69 -9.43 8.79 7.06
CA ALA A 69 -10.29 8.27 8.12
C ALA A 69 -11.09 9.37 8.80
N LYS A 70 -12.06 8.98 9.64
CA LYS A 70 -12.90 9.90 10.43
C LYS A 70 -12.04 10.89 11.23
N GLY A 71 -12.38 12.18 11.13
CA GLY A 71 -11.63 13.27 11.76
C GLY A 71 -10.40 13.74 10.96
N GLY A 72 -10.14 13.12 9.80
CA GLY A 72 -9.11 13.55 8.85
C GLY A 72 -9.60 14.65 7.90
N LYS A 73 -8.89 14.79 6.78
CA LYS A 73 -9.05 15.90 5.82
C LYS A 73 -10.13 15.66 4.78
N VAL A 74 -11.38 15.54 5.25
CA VAL A 74 -12.55 15.25 4.38
C VAL A 74 -12.76 16.27 3.25
N HIS A 75 -12.29 17.50 3.43
CA HIS A 75 -12.38 18.58 2.44
C HIS A 75 -11.31 18.51 1.32
N GLU A 76 -10.33 17.62 1.47
CA GLU A 76 -9.19 17.44 0.54
C GLU A 76 -8.99 15.95 0.20
N SER A 77 -10.02 15.12 0.44
CA SER A 77 -10.01 13.67 0.24
C SER A 77 -11.16 13.20 -0.64
N LEU A 78 -10.89 12.31 -1.59
CA LEU A 78 -11.96 11.71 -2.41
C LEU A 78 -12.91 10.84 -1.56
N LEU A 79 -12.35 10.09 -0.60
CA LEU A 79 -13.06 9.09 0.19
C LEU A 79 -12.89 9.32 1.70
N LEU A 80 -13.94 9.02 2.45
CA LEU A 80 -13.90 8.81 3.90
C LEU A 80 -14.07 7.32 4.17
N ILE A 81 -13.10 6.72 4.85
CA ILE A 81 -13.21 5.34 5.34
C ILE A 81 -13.84 5.30 6.73
N GLU A 82 -14.62 4.25 6.99
CA GLU A 82 -15.21 4.00 8.32
C GLU A 82 -14.21 3.29 9.27
N ALA A 83 -13.25 2.55 8.70
CA ALA A 83 -12.27 1.80 9.46
C ALA A 83 -11.15 2.68 10.05
N ARG A 84 -10.45 2.15 11.05
CA ARG A 84 -9.21 2.77 11.55
C ARG A 84 -8.05 2.45 10.61
N PRO A 85 -7.16 3.41 10.29
CA PRO A 85 -5.92 3.15 9.55
C PRO A 85 -5.09 1.99 10.10
N LEU A 86 -5.04 1.80 11.42
CA LEU A 86 -4.38 0.65 12.06
C LEU A 86 -5.02 -0.70 11.67
N HIS A 87 -6.34 -0.76 11.49
CA HIS A 87 -6.99 -1.98 11.03
C HIS A 87 -6.67 -2.26 9.55
N VAL A 88 -6.57 -1.22 8.72
CA VAL A 88 -6.13 -1.37 7.32
C VAL A 88 -4.67 -1.84 7.27
N HIS A 89 -3.80 -1.30 8.12
CA HIS A 89 -2.43 -1.78 8.27
C HIS A 89 -2.41 -3.28 8.60
N ALA A 90 -3.14 -3.70 9.65
CA ALA A 90 -3.21 -5.10 10.05
C ALA A 90 -3.76 -6.01 8.94
N ALA A 91 -4.77 -5.55 8.20
CA ALA A 91 -5.34 -6.27 7.08
C ALA A 91 -4.33 -6.50 5.94
N LEU A 92 -3.49 -5.51 5.63
CA LEU A 92 -2.43 -5.66 4.62
C LEU A 92 -1.34 -6.63 5.08
N LEU A 93 -0.98 -6.63 6.37
CA LEU A 93 -0.09 -7.64 6.95
C LEU A 93 -0.66 -9.05 6.83
N LEU A 94 -1.97 -9.24 7.03
CA LEU A 94 -2.63 -10.53 6.87
C LEU A 94 -2.59 -11.05 5.42
N LEU A 95 -2.43 -10.16 4.42
CA LEU A 95 -2.19 -10.53 3.03
C LEU A 95 -0.70 -10.77 2.69
N GLY A 96 0.18 -10.68 3.69
CA GLY A 96 1.61 -10.91 3.58
C GLY A 96 2.40 -9.75 2.96
N LEU A 97 1.87 -8.52 2.98
CA LEU A 97 2.62 -7.35 2.52
C LEU A 97 3.54 -6.83 3.61
N GLU A 98 4.70 -6.33 3.21
CA GLU A 98 5.68 -5.70 4.09
C GLU A 98 5.52 -4.17 4.07
N PRO A 99 5.28 -3.53 5.23
CA PRO A 99 5.31 -2.09 5.33
C PRO A 99 6.75 -1.59 5.27
N GLY A 100 6.97 -0.45 4.63
CA GLY A 100 8.23 0.26 4.69
C GLY A 100 8.16 1.45 5.64
N ASN A 101 8.34 2.64 5.07
CA ASN A 101 8.29 3.91 5.78
C ASN A 101 7.68 4.98 4.87
N PRO A 102 6.97 5.98 5.43
CA PRO A 102 6.66 7.19 4.67
C PRO A 102 7.95 7.97 4.38
N ALA A 103 7.89 9.01 3.55
CA ALA A 103 9.08 9.85 3.35
C ALA A 103 9.44 10.56 4.67
N LEU A 104 10.73 10.53 5.04
CA LEU A 104 11.19 11.03 6.33
C LEU A 104 12.47 11.85 6.20
N MET A 105 12.68 12.73 7.18
CA MET A 105 13.95 13.34 7.47
C MET A 105 14.53 12.69 8.70
N GLU A 106 15.67 12.02 8.56
CA GLU A 106 16.41 11.43 9.67
C GLU A 106 17.70 12.20 9.92
N ARG A 107 18.11 12.27 11.20
CA ARG A 107 19.43 12.79 11.56
C ARG A 107 20.46 11.72 11.23
N VAL A 108 21.57 12.11 10.61
CA VAL A 108 22.68 11.18 10.36
C VAL A 108 23.38 10.91 11.69
N GLU A 109 23.46 9.63 12.06
CA GLU A 109 24.12 9.22 13.30
C GLU A 109 25.57 9.69 13.32
N GLY A 110 25.98 10.36 14.40
CA GLY A 110 27.32 10.94 14.56
C GLY A 110 27.53 12.32 13.92
N GLU A 111 26.53 12.89 13.23
CA GLU A 111 26.62 14.21 12.61
C GLU A 111 25.48 15.13 13.08
N GLU A 112 25.75 16.01 14.04
CA GLU A 112 24.71 16.74 14.75
C GLU A 112 23.83 17.64 13.86
N GLU A 113 24.39 18.19 12.79
CA GLU A 113 23.73 19.15 11.90
C GLU A 113 23.30 18.54 10.56
N ARG A 114 23.55 17.25 10.33
CA ARG A 114 23.25 16.62 9.04
C ARG A 114 21.96 15.84 9.07
N TRP A 115 21.09 16.20 8.14
CA TRP A 115 19.84 15.49 7.87
C TRP A 115 19.94 14.73 6.56
N ARG A 116 19.34 13.54 6.52
CA ARG A 116 19.19 12.72 5.33
C ARG A 116 17.71 12.56 5.00
N HIS A 117 17.38 12.74 3.73
CA HIS A 117 16.08 12.36 3.18
C HIS A 117 16.03 10.84 3.01
N LEU A 118 15.12 10.19 3.74
CA LEU A 118 14.73 8.81 3.46
C LEU A 118 13.55 8.82 2.49
N PRO A 119 13.68 8.21 1.31
CA PRO A 119 12.55 8.05 0.41
C PRO A 119 11.50 7.13 1.04
N PRO A 120 10.22 7.25 0.64
CA PRO A 120 9.21 6.30 1.07
C PRO A 120 9.52 4.91 0.51
N SER A 121 9.10 3.88 1.24
CA SER A 121 9.31 2.48 0.86
C SER A 121 8.14 1.59 1.31
N GLY A 122 8.12 0.35 0.84
CA GLY A 122 7.11 -0.65 1.17
C GLY A 122 6.63 -1.42 -0.05
N ASP A 123 5.84 -2.47 0.17
CA ASP A 123 5.20 -3.20 -0.92
C ASP A 123 4.14 -2.34 -1.63
N LEU A 124 3.89 -2.63 -2.91
CA LEU A 124 2.88 -1.90 -3.67
C LEU A 124 1.49 -2.49 -3.47
N VAL A 125 0.52 -1.60 -3.26
CA VAL A 125 -0.89 -1.87 -3.09
C VAL A 125 -1.67 -1.19 -4.22
N GLU A 126 -2.31 -1.98 -5.06
CA GLU A 126 -3.27 -1.49 -6.04
C GLU A 126 -4.58 -1.10 -5.36
N VAL A 127 -5.08 0.08 -5.70
CA VAL A 127 -6.26 0.71 -5.09
C VAL A 127 -7.37 0.82 -6.13
N PHE A 128 -8.48 0.14 -5.86
CA PHE A 128 -9.69 0.18 -6.68
C PHE A 128 -10.85 0.76 -5.88
N LEU A 129 -11.77 1.41 -6.58
CA LEU A 129 -13.06 1.83 -6.08
C LEU A 129 -14.13 0.91 -6.65
N ALA A 130 -14.97 0.34 -5.79
CA ALA A 130 -16.04 -0.55 -6.19
C ALA A 130 -17.38 -0.13 -5.59
N TRP A 131 -18.45 -0.20 -6.39
CA TRP A 131 -19.81 0.14 -6.00
C TRP A 131 -20.82 -0.61 -6.86
N LYS A 132 -22.08 -0.67 -6.42
CA LYS A 132 -23.16 -1.23 -7.22
C LYS A 132 -23.77 -0.17 -8.13
N SER A 133 -24.00 -0.52 -9.39
CA SER A 133 -24.74 0.30 -10.35
C SER A 133 -26.23 0.38 -9.97
N LYS A 134 -27.01 1.16 -10.71
CA LYS A 134 -28.47 1.20 -10.56
C LYS A 134 -29.12 -0.16 -10.87
N ASP A 135 -28.46 -0.98 -11.67
CA ASP A 135 -28.91 -2.31 -12.10
C ASP A 135 -28.33 -3.43 -11.20
N GLU A 136 -27.83 -3.07 -10.00
CA GLU A 136 -27.21 -3.96 -9.01
C GLU A 136 -25.92 -4.67 -9.48
N GLU A 137 -25.39 -4.31 -10.65
CA GLU A 137 -24.10 -4.80 -11.13
C GLU A 137 -22.94 -4.20 -10.34
N LEU A 138 -21.98 -5.04 -9.93
CA LEU A 138 -20.76 -4.56 -9.28
C LEU A 138 -19.85 -3.90 -10.31
N ILE A 139 -19.68 -2.59 -10.19
CA ILE A 139 -18.68 -1.82 -10.94
C ILE A 139 -17.43 -1.70 -10.09
N GLU A 140 -16.27 -1.94 -10.70
CA GLU A 140 -14.97 -1.72 -10.08
C GLU A 140 -14.06 -0.98 -11.07
N LYS A 141 -13.39 0.07 -10.58
CA LYS A 141 -12.49 0.92 -11.37
C LYS A 141 -11.20 1.23 -10.59
N PRO A 142 -10.03 1.28 -11.24
CA PRO A 142 -8.81 1.75 -10.59
C PRO A 142 -8.99 3.20 -10.15
N VAL A 143 -8.48 3.55 -8.97
CA VAL A 143 -8.75 4.87 -8.39
C VAL A 143 -8.21 6.04 -9.23
N SER A 144 -7.20 5.75 -10.06
CA SER A 144 -6.60 6.68 -11.01
C SER A 144 -7.58 7.24 -12.06
N GLU A 145 -8.68 6.54 -12.37
CA GLU A 145 -9.69 7.05 -13.30
C GLU A 145 -10.40 8.31 -12.76
N PHE A 146 -10.44 8.46 -11.43
CA PHE A 146 -11.14 9.56 -10.74
C PHE A 146 -10.23 10.73 -10.35
N ILE A 147 -8.96 10.69 -10.77
CA ILE A 147 -7.95 11.67 -10.37
C ILE A 147 -7.29 12.22 -11.63
N VAL A 148 -7.49 13.51 -11.86
CA VAL A 148 -6.94 14.23 -13.00
C VAL A 148 -6.09 15.39 -12.53
N ARG A 149 -5.19 15.81 -13.39
CA ARG A 149 -4.31 16.92 -13.12
C ARG A 149 -5.08 18.22 -13.13
N VAL A 150 -4.84 19.07 -12.13
CA VAL A 150 -5.32 20.46 -12.10
C VAL A 150 -4.88 21.14 -13.38
N SER A 151 -5.85 21.63 -14.15
CA SER A 151 -5.54 22.34 -15.39
C SER A 151 -5.11 23.78 -15.07
N ASP A 152 -3.92 24.19 -15.52
CA ASP A 152 -3.46 25.60 -15.42
C ASP A 152 -4.12 26.51 -16.47
N ARG A 153 -5.24 26.10 -17.07
CA ARG A 153 -5.68 26.55 -18.40
C ARG A 153 -6.45 27.86 -18.38
N VAL A 154 -6.26 28.62 -19.45
CA VAL A 154 -7.06 29.77 -19.86
C VAL A 154 -8.17 29.26 -20.77
N GLU A 155 -9.34 29.90 -20.71
CA GLU A 155 -10.52 29.57 -21.50
C GLU A 155 -10.17 29.52 -23.01
N GLY A 156 -10.33 28.34 -23.65
CA GLY A 156 -10.11 28.15 -25.10
C GLY A 156 -9.15 27.02 -25.53
N ASP A 157 -8.35 26.45 -24.63
CA ASP A 157 -7.45 25.34 -24.99
C ASP A 157 -8.17 23.99 -25.10
N ALA A 158 -7.88 23.22 -26.15
CA ALA A 158 -8.35 21.84 -26.30
C ALA A 158 -7.86 20.97 -25.13
N ALA A 159 -8.78 20.60 -24.23
CA ALA A 159 -8.50 19.86 -23.00
C ALA A 159 -7.95 18.46 -23.30
N VAL A 160 -6.66 18.26 -23.02
CA VAL A 160 -6.09 16.92 -22.81
C VAL A 160 -6.13 16.68 -21.31
N GLU A 161 -7.04 15.80 -20.89
CA GLU A 161 -7.21 15.35 -19.51
C GLU A 161 -6.03 14.43 -19.15
N GLU A 162 -5.07 14.93 -18.37
CA GLU A 162 -3.97 14.13 -17.84
C GLU A 162 -4.44 13.43 -16.55
N ARG A 163 -4.57 12.10 -16.59
CA ARG A 163 -4.96 11.30 -15.43
C ARG A 163 -3.75 10.93 -14.57
N LEU A 164 -3.98 10.67 -13.29
CA LEU A 164 -2.98 10.01 -12.46
C LEU A 164 -2.56 8.70 -13.15
N SER A 165 -1.27 8.53 -13.42
CA SER A 165 -0.77 7.42 -14.24
C SER A 165 -0.63 6.10 -13.47
N THR A 166 -0.92 6.10 -12.17
CA THR A 166 -0.82 4.94 -11.29
C THR A 166 -2.05 4.80 -10.40
N HIS A 167 -2.41 3.56 -10.09
CA HIS A 167 -3.33 3.22 -9.00
C HIS A 167 -2.65 2.33 -7.95
N ALA A 168 -1.31 2.21 -7.99
CA ALA A 168 -0.50 1.47 -7.04
C ALA A 168 0.27 2.42 -6.11
N PHE A 169 0.14 2.20 -4.80
CA PHE A 169 0.70 3.02 -3.73
C PHE A 169 1.62 2.17 -2.85
N LEU A 170 2.70 2.76 -2.32
CA LEU A 170 3.58 2.10 -1.36
C LEU A 170 2.85 1.91 -0.04
N PHE A 171 2.95 0.72 0.54
CA PHE A 171 2.56 0.44 1.91
C PHE A 171 3.62 1.02 2.86
N ALA A 172 3.52 2.32 3.10
CA ALA A 172 4.43 3.05 3.99
C ALA A 172 4.28 2.67 5.46
N GLY A 173 3.09 2.21 5.87
CA GLY A 173 2.87 1.65 7.21
C GLY A 173 2.64 2.68 8.32
N SER A 174 2.58 3.99 8.00
CA SER A 174 2.51 5.08 8.99
C SER A 174 3.66 5.03 10.01
N ARG A 175 3.45 5.60 11.21
CA ARG A 175 4.45 5.63 12.28
C ARG A 175 3.84 5.30 13.63
N LEU A 176 4.60 4.53 14.42
CA LEU A 176 4.30 4.27 15.81
C LEU A 176 5.23 5.12 16.69
N VAL A 177 4.67 6.09 17.41
CA VAL A 177 5.43 7.06 18.19
C VAL A 177 5.25 6.81 19.68
N ASP A 178 6.37 6.82 20.41
CA ASP A 178 6.39 6.75 21.87
C ASP A 178 5.99 8.10 22.49
N LYS A 179 5.20 8.06 23.56
CA LYS A 179 4.78 9.24 24.33
C LYS A 179 5.38 9.26 25.75
N GLY A 180 6.33 8.38 26.04
CA GLY A 180 6.85 8.18 27.39
C GLY A 180 5.95 7.23 28.17
N SER A 181 5.25 7.71 29.19
CA SER A 181 4.34 6.86 29.96
C SER A 181 3.03 6.62 29.21
N GLY A 182 2.81 5.39 28.73
CA GLY A 182 1.55 4.96 28.13
C GLY A 182 1.71 4.14 26.85
N PRO A 183 0.61 3.72 26.20
CA PRO A 183 0.68 3.01 24.94
C PRO A 183 1.21 3.93 23.83
N ARG A 184 2.01 3.36 22.93
CA ARG A 184 2.48 4.06 21.73
C ARG A 184 1.29 4.50 20.87
N VAL A 185 1.47 5.62 20.17
CA VAL A 185 0.43 6.20 19.31
C VAL A 185 0.74 5.89 17.86
N TYR A 186 -0.21 5.25 17.18
CA TYR A 186 -0.16 5.07 15.74
C TYR A 186 -0.63 6.37 15.05
N LEU A 187 0.27 7.04 14.34
CA LEU A 187 0.01 8.39 13.82
C LEU A 187 -1.11 8.42 12.78
N GLY A 188 -1.22 7.41 11.93
CA GLY A 188 -2.28 7.32 10.92
C GLY A 188 -3.67 7.33 11.55
N ASP A 189 -3.86 6.68 12.70
CA ASP A 189 -5.13 6.74 13.44
C ASP A 189 -5.44 8.12 14.01
N ARG A 190 -4.41 8.94 14.24
CA ARG A 190 -4.55 10.29 14.78
C ARG A 190 -4.77 11.33 13.68
N SER A 191 -4.02 11.26 12.59
CA SER A 191 -4.14 12.21 11.47
C SER A 191 -5.25 11.85 10.50
N GLY A 192 -5.57 10.56 10.39
CA GLY A 192 -6.50 10.04 9.41
C GLY A 192 -5.91 9.95 8.00
N ASN A 193 -4.61 10.15 7.81
CA ASN A 193 -3.95 10.06 6.51
C ASN A 193 -3.83 8.59 6.07
N LEU A 194 -4.74 8.13 5.20
CA LEU A 194 -4.79 6.74 4.76
C LEU A 194 -4.07 6.54 3.43
N ILE A 195 -4.57 7.15 2.35
CA ILE A 195 -4.00 6.99 1.00
C ILE A 195 -3.71 8.38 0.47
N SER A 196 -2.44 8.78 0.48
CA SER A 196 -2.04 10.16 0.23
C SER A 196 -1.46 10.38 -1.17
N LEU A 197 -1.82 11.50 -1.77
CA LEU A 197 -1.22 12.04 -2.99
C LEU A 197 -0.11 13.06 -2.65
N ALA A 198 -0.26 13.78 -1.54
CA ALA A 198 0.78 14.62 -0.95
C ALA A 198 1.55 13.88 0.17
N THR A 199 2.77 14.32 0.47
CA THR A 199 3.61 13.71 1.50
C THR A 199 3.41 14.39 2.86
N PHE A 200 2.92 13.66 3.86
CA PHE A 200 2.73 14.14 5.23
C PHE A 200 3.72 13.53 6.24
N GLY A 201 4.28 12.35 5.93
CA GLY A 201 5.24 11.67 6.80
C GLY A 201 4.58 10.76 7.84
N ASP A 202 3.27 10.55 7.75
CA ASP A 202 2.50 9.67 8.62
C ASP A 202 1.40 8.88 7.90
N GLU A 203 1.31 8.99 6.58
CA GLU A 203 0.36 8.24 5.76
C GLU A 203 0.57 6.72 5.78
N LEU A 204 -0.53 5.96 5.64
CA LEU A 204 -0.49 4.50 5.55
C LEU A 204 -0.03 4.01 4.18
N LEU A 205 -0.65 4.54 3.12
CA LEU A 205 -0.32 4.30 1.72
C LEU A 205 0.09 5.64 1.08
N CYS A 206 1.20 5.66 0.34
CA CYS A 206 1.70 6.87 -0.30
C CYS A 206 2.11 6.63 -1.76
N LEU A 207 2.13 7.71 -2.55
CA LEU A 207 2.80 7.69 -3.85
C LEU A 207 4.31 7.50 -3.69
N GLN A 208 4.96 7.12 -4.78
CA GLN A 208 6.41 6.96 -4.80
C GLN A 208 7.07 8.33 -4.96
N GLY A 209 8.00 8.65 -4.06
CA GLY A 209 8.70 9.94 -4.03
C GLY A 209 8.12 10.92 -3.01
N VAL A 210 8.53 12.18 -3.11
CA VAL A 210 8.08 13.26 -2.22
C VAL A 210 7.22 14.23 -3.01
N HIS A 211 6.05 14.55 -2.48
CA HIS A 211 5.05 15.36 -3.14
C HIS A 211 4.59 16.49 -2.22
N SER A 212 4.64 17.72 -2.74
CA SER A 212 4.32 18.91 -1.95
C SER A 212 2.86 18.92 -1.52
N ARG A 213 2.62 19.49 -0.33
CA ARG A 213 1.31 19.75 0.27
C ARG A 213 0.90 21.23 0.20
N GLU A 214 1.75 22.07 -0.39
CA GLU A 214 1.42 23.49 -0.53
C GLU A 214 0.29 23.64 -1.53
N ASN A 215 -0.75 24.42 -1.21
CA ASN A 215 -1.93 24.57 -2.09
C ASN A 215 -1.55 24.97 -3.54
N GLN A 216 -0.50 25.78 -3.70
CA GLN A 216 0.02 26.19 -5.01
C GLN A 216 0.84 25.10 -5.73
N ALA A 217 1.12 23.99 -5.07
CA ALA A 217 1.86 22.86 -5.62
C ALA A 217 1.01 21.59 -5.73
N LEU A 218 -0.24 21.60 -5.24
CA LEU A 218 -1.19 20.50 -5.44
C LEU A 218 -1.50 20.34 -6.93
N LEU A 219 -1.32 19.12 -7.42
CA LEU A 219 -1.42 18.81 -8.83
C LEU A 219 -2.70 18.08 -9.21
N TRP A 220 -3.49 17.62 -8.24
CA TRP A 220 -4.56 16.65 -8.49
C TRP A 220 -5.92 17.19 -8.05
N GLU A 221 -6.93 16.94 -8.88
CA GLU A 221 -8.34 17.24 -8.62
C GLU A 221 -9.21 16.04 -9.01
N ILE A 222 -10.49 16.11 -8.65
CA ILE A 222 -11.44 15.02 -8.86
C ILE A 222 -11.94 15.02 -10.31
N ASN A 223 -11.78 13.88 -10.99
CA ASN A 223 -12.52 13.61 -12.20
C ASN A 223 -13.92 13.10 -11.84
N THR A 224 -14.92 13.98 -12.00
CA THR A 224 -16.31 13.64 -11.69
C THR A 224 -16.94 12.71 -12.71
N LYS A 225 -16.28 12.47 -13.85
CA LYS A 225 -16.83 11.63 -14.91
C LYS A 225 -16.94 10.19 -14.40
N ALA A 226 -18.18 9.72 -14.28
CA ALA A 226 -18.55 8.41 -13.74
C ALA A 226 -18.26 8.18 -12.23
N LEU A 227 -17.90 9.22 -11.47
CA LEU A 227 -17.82 9.14 -10.02
C LEU A 227 -19.25 9.14 -9.41
N PRO A 228 -19.56 8.24 -8.46
CA PRO A 228 -20.81 8.32 -7.71
C PRO A 228 -20.97 9.65 -6.96
N ALA A 229 -22.21 10.04 -6.64
CA ALA A 229 -22.47 11.29 -5.93
C ALA A 229 -21.86 11.29 -4.52
N PRO A 230 -21.45 12.45 -3.97
CA PRO A 230 -21.07 12.57 -2.56
C PRO A 230 -22.11 11.96 -1.63
N GLY A 231 -21.65 11.31 -0.56
CA GLY A 231 -22.49 10.55 0.36
C GLY A 231 -22.81 9.12 -0.09
N THR A 232 -22.49 8.74 -1.34
CA THR A 232 -22.68 7.36 -1.80
C THR A 232 -21.73 6.42 -1.06
N LYS A 233 -22.28 5.32 -0.53
CA LYS A 233 -21.50 4.22 0.06
C LYS A 233 -20.83 3.41 -1.05
N VAL A 234 -19.54 3.19 -0.89
CA VAL A 234 -18.65 2.51 -1.83
C VAL A 234 -17.67 1.67 -1.02
N THR A 235 -16.89 0.84 -1.70
CA THR A 235 -15.79 0.10 -1.07
C THR A 235 -14.48 0.43 -1.76
N VAL A 236 -13.42 0.58 -0.96
CA VAL A 236 -12.06 0.58 -1.46
C VAL A 236 -11.56 -0.85 -1.43
N ARG A 237 -11.02 -1.33 -2.55
CA ARG A 237 -10.43 -2.66 -2.65
C ARG A 237 -8.93 -2.52 -2.82
N LEU A 238 -8.19 -3.05 -1.86
CA LEU A 238 -6.74 -3.02 -1.79
C LEU A 238 -6.20 -4.40 -2.13
N ARG A 239 -5.31 -4.48 -3.12
CA ARG A 239 -4.68 -5.74 -3.56
C ARG A 239 -3.16 -5.59 -3.63
N PRO A 240 -2.38 -6.61 -3.25
CA PRO A 240 -0.94 -6.59 -3.53
C PRO A 240 -0.71 -6.51 -5.04
N ALA A 241 0.16 -5.59 -5.48
CA ALA A 241 0.49 -5.45 -6.89
C ALA A 241 1.23 -6.67 -7.43
N LYS A 242 0.94 -7.09 -8.66
CA LYS A 242 1.55 -8.28 -9.29
C LYS A 242 3.04 -8.13 -9.64
N SER A 243 3.58 -6.91 -9.57
CA SER A 243 5.00 -6.62 -9.78
C SER A 243 5.41 -5.41 -8.92
N ARG A 244 6.71 -5.23 -8.67
CA ARG A 244 7.26 -3.92 -8.30
C ARG A 244 7.00 -2.99 -9.50
N GLY A 245 5.83 -2.36 -9.54
CA GLY A 245 5.39 -1.46 -10.59
C GLY A 245 6.47 -0.42 -10.89
N ALA A 246 6.51 0.04 -12.14
CA ALA A 246 7.45 1.06 -12.57
C ALA A 246 7.41 2.27 -11.63
N ALA A 247 8.57 2.92 -11.46
CA ALA A 247 8.66 4.02 -10.51
C ALA A 247 7.68 5.14 -10.89
N PHE A 248 6.71 5.46 -10.03
CA PHE A 248 5.83 6.60 -10.30
C PHE A 248 6.68 7.87 -10.20
N LYS A 249 6.76 8.61 -11.31
CA LYS A 249 7.39 9.92 -11.35
C LYS A 249 6.29 10.96 -11.45
N GLN A 250 6.14 11.76 -10.41
CA GLN A 250 5.18 12.87 -10.46
C GLN A 250 5.63 13.89 -11.51
N PRO A 251 4.74 14.32 -12.41
CA PRO A 251 5.08 15.37 -13.36
C PRO A 251 5.23 16.73 -12.65
N GLU A 252 6.15 17.58 -13.13
CA GLU A 252 6.36 18.92 -12.56
C GLU A 252 5.29 19.91 -13.05
N ARG A 253 4.89 20.88 -12.20
CA ARG A 253 4.04 22.01 -12.64
C ARG A 253 4.82 22.83 -13.66
N LYS A 254 4.24 23.07 -14.85
CA LYS A 254 4.86 23.97 -15.82
C LYS A 254 4.90 25.36 -15.21
N LYS A 255 6.09 25.93 -15.00
CA LYS A 255 6.22 27.34 -14.63
C LYS A 255 5.58 28.17 -15.73
N LYS A 256 4.63 29.03 -15.36
CA LYS A 256 4.13 30.09 -16.24
C LYS A 256 5.25 31.07 -16.57
#